data_AF-A0AA40BL36-F1
#
_entry.id   AF-A0AA40BL36-F1
#
_cell.length_a   1.000
_cell.length_b   1.000
_cell.length_c   1.000
_cell.angle_alpha   90.00
_cell.angle_beta   90.00
_cell.angle_gamma   90.00
#
_symmetry.space_group_name_H-M   'P 1'
#
loop_
_entity.id
_entity.type
_entity.pdbx_description
1 polymer ?
#
loop_
_entity_poly.entity_id
_entity_poly.type
_entity_poly.pdbx_seq_one_letter_code
_entity_poly.pdbx_strand_id
1 'polypeptide(L)'
;MADFGMRRQSDPRERRVATTYEAPELDMRDPAGVTLKADVFSLGCVYLEYITWLLMGQAGLTAFEAARTEVDRWGYQMDTFFESGTRIGEIPRLKKGVLEWIQKLKKHPHCHQVIGDLLELIKKEMLDPNYRTRIDSGRLVVELGKIWDKWRGN
;
A
#
# COMPACT_ATOMS: atom_id res chain seq x y z
N MET A 1 -9.84 -5.99 -15.73
CA MET A 1 -10.92 -5.02 -15.51
C MET A 1 -11.20 -5.06 -14.02
N ALA A 2 -10.85 -4.01 -13.26
CA ALA A 2 -10.99 -4.00 -11.81
C ALA A 2 -12.47 -3.91 -11.43
N ASP A 3 -12.94 -4.84 -10.62
CA ASP A 3 -14.33 -4.94 -10.14
C ASP A 3 -14.49 -4.08 -8.88
N PHE A 4 -14.93 -2.84 -9.06
CA PHE A 4 -15.25 -1.92 -7.97
C PHE A 4 -16.67 -2.22 -7.46
N GLY A 5 -16.75 -3.02 -6.40
CA GLY A 5 -17.89 -3.03 -5.50
C GLY A 5 -19.07 -3.92 -5.89
N MET A 6 -18.93 -5.24 -5.66
CA MET A 6 -20.05 -6.08 -5.21
C MET A 6 -19.49 -7.37 -4.61
N ARG A 7 -19.81 -7.67 -3.34
CA ARG A 7 -19.54 -9.00 -2.75
C ARG A 7 -20.37 -10.06 -3.48
N ARG A 8 -19.82 -10.64 -4.54
CA ARG A 8 -20.21 -11.96 -5.03
C ARG A 8 -19.30 -12.99 -4.36
N GLN A 9 -19.86 -14.17 -4.05
CA GLN A 9 -19.04 -15.31 -3.63
C GLN A 9 -18.09 -15.67 -4.78
N SER A 10 -16.85 -15.17 -4.71
CA SER A 10 -15.80 -15.40 -5.68
C SER A 10 -14.81 -16.47 -5.20
N ASP A 11 -14.08 -17.04 -6.15
CA ASP A 11 -13.05 -18.07 -5.99
C ASP A 11 -12.08 -17.68 -4.84
N PRO A 12 -11.62 -18.62 -3.99
CA PRO A 12 -10.63 -18.37 -2.94
C PRO A 12 -9.42 -17.53 -3.39
N ARG A 13 -9.00 -17.66 -4.66
CA ARG A 13 -7.90 -16.85 -5.23
C ARG A 13 -8.32 -15.40 -5.48
N GLU A 14 -9.51 -15.18 -6.02
CA GLU A 14 -10.07 -13.82 -6.23
C GLU A 14 -10.36 -13.14 -4.89
N ARG A 15 -10.80 -13.89 -3.87
CA ARG A 15 -10.96 -13.39 -2.50
C ARG A 15 -9.65 -12.89 -1.89
N ARG A 16 -8.54 -13.61 -2.10
CA ARG A 16 -7.22 -13.19 -1.62
C ARG A 16 -6.80 -11.87 -2.25
N VAL A 17 -6.92 -11.76 -3.58
CA VAL A 17 -6.60 -10.52 -4.32
C VAL A 17 -7.49 -9.35 -3.88
N ALA A 18 -8.77 -9.60 -3.63
CA ALA A 18 -9.71 -8.58 -3.16
C ALA A 18 -9.34 -8.02 -1.77
N THR A 19 -8.77 -8.84 -0.88
CA THR A 19 -8.34 -8.40 0.46
C THR A 19 -6.97 -7.73 0.48
N THR A 20 -6.12 -7.98 -0.52
CA THR A 20 -4.74 -7.48 -0.55
C THR A 20 -4.66 -5.96 -0.59
N TYR A 21 -5.53 -5.33 -1.38
CA TYR A 21 -5.56 -3.88 -1.59
C TYR A 21 -6.59 -3.16 -0.70
N GLU A 22 -7.27 -3.88 0.18
CA GLU A 22 -8.33 -3.35 1.03
C GLU A 22 -7.73 -2.42 2.08
N ALA A 23 -8.29 -1.22 2.24
CA ALA A 23 -7.90 -0.32 3.31
C ALA A 23 -8.52 -0.75 4.65
N PRO A 24 -7.85 -0.52 5.80
CA PRO A 24 -8.31 -0.98 7.11
C PRO A 24 -9.67 -0.43 7.55
N GLU A 25 -10.13 0.67 6.96
CA GLU A 25 -11.32 1.40 7.39
C GLU A 25 -12.59 1.15 6.53
N LEU A 26 -12.55 0.25 5.55
CA LEU A 26 -13.65 0.05 4.57
C LEU A 26 -15.01 -0.35 5.20
N ASP A 27 -15.04 -0.71 6.49
CA ASP A 27 -16.25 -1.02 7.27
C ASP A 27 -16.73 0.15 8.17
N MET A 28 -16.12 1.35 8.05
CA MET A 28 -16.48 2.52 8.88
C MET A 28 -17.61 3.38 8.27
N ARG A 29 -18.55 3.78 9.12
CA ARG A 29 -19.86 4.38 8.81
C ARG A 29 -19.83 5.85 8.31
N ASP A 30 -18.76 6.31 7.67
CA ASP A 30 -18.64 7.65 7.07
C ASP A 30 -18.35 7.53 5.55
N PRO A 31 -19.37 7.53 4.68
CA PRO A 31 -19.27 6.89 3.37
C PRO A 31 -18.53 7.66 2.27
N ALA A 32 -18.25 8.97 2.42
CA ALA A 32 -17.67 9.75 1.32
C ALA A 32 -16.16 9.99 1.45
N GLY A 33 -15.71 10.47 2.62
CA GLY A 33 -14.29 10.79 2.86
C GLY A 33 -13.42 9.55 3.09
N VAL A 34 -14.01 8.49 3.65
CA VAL A 34 -13.32 7.22 3.90
C VAL A 34 -13.03 6.49 2.60
N THR A 35 -13.97 6.46 1.65
CA THR A 35 -13.79 5.73 0.38
C THR A 35 -12.68 6.31 -0.48
N LEU A 36 -12.60 7.65 -0.61
CA LEU A 36 -11.54 8.28 -1.42
C LEU A 36 -10.13 8.04 -0.86
N LYS A 37 -9.99 8.02 0.48
CA LYS A 37 -8.71 7.70 1.12
C LYS A 37 -8.40 6.21 1.10
N ALA A 38 -9.41 5.36 1.06
CA ALA A 38 -9.23 3.93 0.81
C ALA A 38 -8.62 3.71 -0.59
N ASP A 39 -9.12 4.41 -1.63
CA ASP A 39 -8.55 4.35 -2.97
C ASP A 39 -7.08 4.79 -3.01
N VAL A 40 -6.70 5.82 -2.24
CA VAL A 40 -5.30 6.26 -2.11
C VAL A 40 -4.41 5.16 -1.51
N PHE A 41 -4.92 4.40 -0.54
CA PHE A 41 -4.18 3.28 0.04
C PHE A 41 -4.02 2.13 -0.97
N SER A 42 -5.09 1.75 -1.65
CA SER A 42 -5.04 0.75 -2.72
C SER A 42 -4.06 1.17 -3.82
N LEU A 43 -4.05 2.45 -4.20
CA LEU A 43 -3.09 3.00 -5.15
C LEU A 43 -1.65 2.92 -4.64
N GLY A 44 -1.44 3.17 -3.34
CA GLY A 44 -0.12 3.02 -2.69
C GLY A 44 0.39 1.58 -2.77
N CYS A 45 -0.48 0.60 -2.57
CA CYS A 45 -0.15 -0.82 -2.71
C CYS A 45 0.25 -1.15 -4.16
N VAL A 46 -0.55 -0.71 -5.14
CA VAL A 46 -0.27 -0.92 -6.57
C VAL A 46 1.04 -0.25 -6.99
N TYR A 47 1.31 0.98 -6.55
CA TYR A 47 2.57 1.66 -6.84
C TYR A 47 3.77 0.93 -6.25
N LEU A 48 3.65 0.38 -5.05
CA LEU A 48 4.74 -0.37 -4.43
C LEU A 48 5.03 -1.69 -5.16
N GLU A 49 3.99 -2.41 -5.60
CA GLU A 49 4.13 -3.59 -6.45
C GLU A 49 4.74 -3.24 -7.80
N TYR A 50 4.28 -2.15 -8.42
CA TYR A 50 4.84 -1.68 -9.69
C TYR A 50 6.33 -1.34 -9.58
N ILE A 51 6.75 -0.61 -8.54
CA ILE A 51 8.17 -0.31 -8.30
C ILE A 51 8.96 -1.59 -8.03
N THR A 52 8.38 -2.54 -7.30
CA THR A 52 9.01 -3.85 -7.07
C THR A 52 9.25 -4.57 -8.40
N TRP A 53 8.25 -4.63 -9.26
CA TRP A 53 8.38 -5.22 -10.60
C TRP A 53 9.39 -4.47 -11.46
N LEU A 54 9.37 -3.14 -11.43
CA LEU A 54 10.30 -2.30 -12.19
C LEU A 54 11.77 -2.57 -11.80
N LEU A 55 12.06 -2.72 -10.51
CA LEU A 55 13.42 -2.89 -10.01
C LEU A 55 13.89 -4.35 -9.99
N MET A 56 12.99 -5.29 -9.72
CA MET A 56 13.35 -6.68 -9.40
C MET A 56 12.61 -7.72 -10.27
N GLY A 57 11.77 -7.28 -11.19
CA GLY A 57 10.99 -8.15 -12.09
C GLY A 57 9.99 -9.05 -11.36
N GLN A 58 9.58 -10.11 -12.06
CA GLN A 58 8.59 -11.07 -11.55
C GLN A 58 9.04 -11.77 -10.25
N ALA A 59 10.32 -12.11 -10.15
CA ALA A 59 10.87 -12.73 -8.95
C ALA A 59 10.75 -11.80 -7.72
N GLY A 60 10.89 -10.48 -7.94
CA GLY A 60 10.62 -9.47 -6.91
C GLY A 60 9.19 -9.49 -6.42
N LEU A 61 8.21 -9.58 -7.32
CA LEU A 61 6.79 -9.64 -6.94
C LEU A 61 6.47 -10.87 -6.09
N THR A 62 6.94 -12.06 -6.49
CA THR A 62 6.73 -13.29 -5.71
C THR A 62 7.37 -13.20 -4.33
N ALA A 63 8.58 -12.66 -4.25
CA ALA A 63 9.25 -12.47 -2.96
C ALA A 63 8.57 -11.38 -2.10
N PHE A 64 7.95 -10.38 -2.72
CA PHE A 64 7.19 -9.36 -2.00
C PHE A 64 5.87 -9.93 -1.45
N GLU A 65 5.13 -10.71 -2.23
CA GLU A 65 3.94 -11.43 -1.78
C GLU A 65 4.26 -12.32 -0.55
N ALA A 66 5.39 -13.04 -0.59
CA ALA A 66 5.86 -13.82 0.54
C ALA A 66 6.16 -12.94 1.78
N ALA A 67 6.79 -11.77 1.60
CA ALA A 67 7.04 -10.82 2.68
C ALA A 67 5.74 -10.19 3.26
N ARG A 68 4.69 -10.04 2.43
CA ARG A 68 3.37 -9.55 2.88
C ARG A 68 2.55 -10.62 3.59
N THR A 69 2.76 -11.88 3.23
CA THR A 69 2.10 -13.05 3.81
C THR A 69 2.83 -13.57 5.06
N GLU A 70 3.89 -12.91 5.53
CA GLU A 70 4.55 -13.25 6.79
C GLU A 70 3.55 -13.14 7.95
N VAL A 71 3.68 -14.05 8.92
CA VAL A 71 2.81 -14.11 10.10
C VAL A 71 2.92 -12.79 10.86
N ASP A 72 1.78 -12.13 11.06
CA ASP A 72 1.74 -10.89 11.80
C ASP A 72 2.02 -11.11 13.30
N ARG A 73 2.15 -10.01 14.05
CA ARG A 73 2.41 -10.06 15.50
C ARG A 73 1.36 -10.83 16.32
N TRP A 74 0.22 -11.16 15.72
CA TRP A 74 -0.92 -11.83 16.33
C TRP A 74 -1.10 -13.28 15.86
N GLY A 75 -0.24 -13.77 14.97
CA GLY A 75 -0.31 -15.13 14.45
C GLY A 75 -1.15 -15.28 13.18
N TYR A 76 -1.65 -14.18 12.58
CA TYR A 76 -2.42 -14.24 11.34
C TYR A 76 -1.52 -14.24 10.11
N GLN A 77 -1.81 -15.15 9.19
CA GLN A 77 -1.12 -15.29 7.91
C GLN A 77 -2.05 -14.84 6.78
N MET A 78 -2.23 -13.53 6.65
CA MET A 78 -3.06 -12.93 5.60
C MET A 78 -2.18 -12.16 4.63
N ASP A 79 -2.51 -12.19 3.33
CA ASP A 79 -1.80 -11.37 2.35
C ASP A 79 -2.37 -9.93 2.37
N THR A 80 -1.85 -9.11 3.28
CA THR A 80 -2.29 -7.72 3.49
C THR A 80 -1.08 -6.81 3.63
N PHE A 81 -1.23 -5.51 3.40
CA PHE A 81 -0.16 -4.54 3.64
C PHE A 81 -0.08 -4.08 5.11
N PHE A 82 -1.14 -4.29 5.88
CA PHE A 82 -1.26 -3.84 7.27
C PHE A 82 -1.67 -4.99 8.21
N GLU A 83 -1.44 -4.77 9.49
CA GLU A 83 -1.91 -5.59 10.61
C GLU A 83 -3.06 -4.84 11.29
N SER A 84 -4.21 -5.50 11.40
CA SER A 84 -5.35 -4.95 12.14
C SER A 84 -5.03 -4.87 13.63
N GLY A 85 -5.50 -3.81 14.30
CA GLY A 85 -5.55 -3.79 15.75
C GLY A 85 -6.49 -4.89 16.26
N THR A 86 -6.06 -5.72 17.21
CA THR A 86 -6.90 -6.80 17.74
C THR A 86 -7.86 -6.31 18.82
N ARG A 87 -7.61 -5.09 19.34
CA ARG A 87 -8.43 -4.44 20.37
C ARG A 87 -9.16 -3.23 19.78
N ILE A 88 -10.39 -3.02 20.26
CA ILE A 88 -11.17 -1.82 19.95
C ILE A 88 -10.35 -0.57 20.34
N GLY A 89 -10.04 0.27 19.35
CA GLY A 89 -9.25 1.49 19.51
C GLY A 89 -7.75 1.35 19.21
N GLU A 90 -7.24 0.15 18.91
CA GLU A 90 -5.86 -0.01 18.44
C GLU A 90 -5.74 0.44 16.97
N ILE A 91 -4.85 1.40 16.71
CA ILE A 91 -4.61 1.93 15.37
C ILE A 91 -3.91 0.85 14.53
N PRO A 92 -4.45 0.48 13.36
CA PRO A 92 -3.81 -0.46 12.44
C PRO A 92 -2.39 -0.01 12.08
N ARG A 93 -1.49 -0.94 11.79
CA ARG A 93 -0.09 -0.64 11.48
C ARG A 93 0.35 -1.29 10.19
N LEU A 94 1.26 -0.64 9.48
CA LEU A 94 1.86 -1.24 8.30
C LEU A 94 2.70 -2.43 8.73
N LYS A 95 2.61 -3.54 7.99
CA LYS A 95 3.38 -4.75 8.30
C LYS A 95 4.87 -4.48 8.27
N LYS A 96 5.59 -5.16 9.17
CA LYS A 96 7.05 -5.12 9.21
C LYS A 96 7.66 -5.54 7.88
N GLY A 97 7.17 -6.62 7.25
CA GLY A 97 7.62 -7.09 5.95
C GLY A 97 7.50 -6.04 4.84
N VAL A 98 6.41 -5.24 4.84
CA VAL A 98 6.24 -4.13 3.88
C VAL A 98 7.24 -3.01 4.13
N LEU A 99 7.47 -2.62 5.39
CA LEU A 99 8.44 -1.60 5.75
C LEU A 99 9.86 -2.00 5.34
N GLU A 100 10.26 -3.23 5.63
CA GLU A 100 11.55 -3.79 5.25
C GLU A 100 11.70 -3.90 3.74
N TRP A 101 10.63 -4.25 3.02
CA TRP A 101 10.62 -4.29 1.57
C TRP A 101 10.87 -2.92 0.94
N ILE A 102 10.21 -1.87 1.46
CA ILE A 102 10.46 -0.50 1.01
C ILE A 102 11.92 -0.12 1.24
N GLN A 103 12.51 -0.47 2.40
CA GLN A 103 13.93 -0.20 2.64
C GLN A 103 14.84 -0.97 1.69
N LYS A 104 14.48 -2.21 1.33
CA LYS A 104 15.21 -3.02 0.35
C LYS A 104 15.18 -2.37 -1.03
N LEU A 105 14.03 -1.89 -1.49
CA LEU A 105 13.89 -1.17 -2.77
C LEU A 105 14.71 0.12 -2.77
N LYS A 106 14.70 0.89 -1.68
CA LYS A 106 15.51 2.12 -1.55
C LYS A 106 17.02 1.88 -1.63
N LYS A 107 17.48 0.69 -1.24
CA LYS A 107 18.89 0.27 -1.32
C LYS A 107 19.24 -0.42 -2.65
N HIS A 108 18.28 -0.58 -3.55
CA HIS A 108 18.51 -1.26 -4.82
C HIS A 108 19.44 -0.42 -5.72
N PRO A 109 20.40 -1.03 -6.45
CA PRO A 109 21.35 -0.29 -7.29
C PRO A 109 20.70 0.61 -8.35
N HIS A 110 19.51 0.22 -8.83
CA HIS A 110 18.74 0.99 -9.82
C HIS A 110 17.68 1.91 -9.21
N CYS A 111 17.69 2.10 -7.88
CA CYS A 111 16.80 3.05 -7.21
C CYS A 111 17.31 4.47 -7.40
N HIS A 112 16.89 5.11 -8.50
CA HIS A 112 17.14 6.52 -8.73
C HIS A 112 16.41 7.41 -7.72
N GLN A 113 16.84 8.67 -7.60
CA GLN A 113 16.29 9.61 -6.62
C GLN A 113 14.77 9.76 -6.73
N VAL A 114 14.22 9.84 -7.95
CA VAL A 114 12.76 9.93 -8.18
C VAL A 114 12.00 8.72 -7.63
N ILE A 115 12.56 7.51 -7.77
CA ILE A 115 11.98 6.28 -7.20
C ILE A 115 12.09 6.33 -5.67
N GLY A 116 13.20 6.79 -5.13
CA GLY A 116 13.41 6.94 -3.69
C GLY A 116 12.45 7.94 -3.04
N ASP A 117 12.17 9.06 -3.70
CA ASP A 117 11.22 10.08 -3.27
C ASP A 117 9.78 9.54 -3.35
N LEU A 118 9.42 8.85 -4.43
CA LEU A 118 8.12 8.20 -4.58
C LEU A 118 7.89 7.11 -3.53
N LEU A 119 8.90 6.28 -3.24
CA LEU A 119 8.84 5.28 -2.17
C LEU A 119 8.62 5.90 -0.79
N GLU A 120 9.17 7.10 -0.55
CA GLU A 120 8.96 7.82 0.71
C GLU A 120 7.54 8.37 0.83
N LEU A 121 6.99 8.92 -0.26
CA LEU A 121 5.60 9.36 -0.34
C LEU A 121 4.63 8.18 -0.12
N ILE A 122 4.87 7.06 -0.81
CA ILE A 122 4.07 5.83 -0.65
C ILE A 122 4.07 5.38 0.82
N LYS A 123 5.25 5.29 1.43
CA LYS A 123 5.42 4.80 2.81
C LYS A 123 4.72 5.69 3.84
N LYS A 124 4.90 7.02 3.74
CA LYS A 124 4.48 7.96 4.79
C LYS A 124 3.04 8.40 4.66
N GLU A 125 2.58 8.60 3.43
CA GLU A 125 1.37 9.36 3.16
C GLU A 125 0.27 8.49 2.57
N MET A 126 0.61 7.56 1.66
CA MET A 126 -0.37 6.70 0.98
C MET A 126 -0.71 5.44 1.77
N LEU A 127 0.31 4.73 2.26
CA LEU A 127 0.16 3.49 3.03
C LEU A 127 0.00 3.73 4.54
N ASP A 128 -0.46 4.91 4.94
CA ASP A 128 -0.82 5.18 6.34
C ASP A 128 -2.11 4.42 6.70
N PRO A 129 -2.08 3.41 7.59
CA PRO A 129 -3.27 2.66 7.93
C PRO A 129 -4.32 3.49 8.71
N ASN A 130 -3.96 4.67 9.21
CA ASN A 130 -4.92 5.58 9.82
C ASN A 130 -5.52 6.54 8.77
N TYR A 131 -6.76 6.28 8.36
CA TYR A 131 -7.47 7.11 7.36
C TYR A 131 -7.55 8.60 7.73
N ARG A 132 -7.53 8.94 9.03
CA ARG A 132 -7.63 10.34 9.47
C ARG A 132 -6.39 11.13 9.08
N THR A 133 -5.21 10.50 9.13
CA THR A 133 -3.91 11.10 8.84
C THR A 133 -3.42 10.81 7.42
N ARG A 134 -3.94 9.76 6.77
CA ARG A 134 -3.63 9.43 5.37
C ARG A 134 -3.91 10.61 4.44
N ILE A 135 -3.03 10.82 3.47
CA ILE A 135 -3.16 11.88 2.47
C ILE A 135 -4.44 11.70 1.64
N ASP A 136 -5.12 12.79 1.32
CA ASP A 136 -6.22 12.79 0.33
C ASP A 136 -5.68 12.93 -1.10
N SER A 137 -6.54 12.63 -2.08
CA SER A 137 -6.18 12.67 -3.50
C SER A 137 -5.74 14.06 -3.99
N GLY A 138 -6.32 15.14 -3.48
CA GLY A 138 -5.96 16.50 -3.85
C GLY A 138 -4.54 16.84 -3.41
N ARG A 139 -4.19 16.51 -2.16
CA ARG A 139 -2.83 16.67 -1.63
C ARG A 139 -1.84 15.73 -2.30
N LEU A 140 -2.24 14.50 -2.63
CA LEU A 140 -1.40 13.54 -3.33
C LEU A 140 -0.92 14.07 -4.69
N VAL A 141 -1.80 14.68 -5.47
CA VAL A 141 -1.45 15.28 -6.78
C VAL A 141 -0.39 16.38 -6.61
N VAL A 142 -0.51 17.21 -5.56
CA VAL A 142 0.47 18.25 -5.26
C VAL A 142 1.84 17.65 -4.91
N GLU A 143 1.90 16.63 -4.06
CA GLU A 143 3.17 15.99 -3.70
C GLU A 143 3.83 15.26 -4.88
N LEU A 144 3.04 14.59 -5.72
CA LEU A 144 3.55 13.98 -6.96
C LEU A 144 4.11 15.04 -7.92
N GLY A 145 3.45 16.19 -8.03
CA GLY A 145 3.94 17.33 -8.81
C GLY A 145 5.29 17.84 -8.32
N LYS A 146 5.49 17.95 -7.00
CA LYS A 146 6.79 18.35 -6.42
C LYS A 146 7.91 17.37 -6.74
N ILE A 147 7.63 16.06 -6.67
CA ILE A 147 8.61 15.02 -7.03
C ILE A 147 8.98 15.14 -8.51
N TRP A 148 7.98 15.36 -9.37
CA TRP A 148 8.17 15.54 -10.80
C TRP A 148 9.03 16.77 -11.12
N ASP A 149 8.70 17.93 -10.53
CA ASP A 149 9.43 19.19 -10.76
C ASP A 149 10.88 19.09 -10.28
N LYS A 150 11.10 18.44 -9.12
CA LYS A 150 12.44 18.17 -8.59
C LYS A 150 13.26 17.31 -9.56
N TRP A 151 12.67 16.27 -10.13
CA TRP A 151 13.36 15.40 -11.09
C TRP A 151 13.64 16.12 -12.41
N ARG A 152 12.68 16.91 -12.93
CA ARG A 152 12.84 17.64 -14.20
C ARG A 152 13.87 18.77 -14.13
N GLY A 153 14.08 19.33 -12.94
CA GLY A 153 15.09 20.37 -12.69
C GLY A 153 16.53 19.86 -12.54
N ASN A 154 16.75 18.54 -12.67
CA ASN A 154 18.02 17.86 -12.43
C ASN A 154 18.52 17.16 -13.70
#